data_AF-A0A529MLP4-F1
#
_entry.id   AF-A0A529MLP4-F1
#
_cell.length_a   1.000
_cell.length_b   1.000
_cell.length_c   1.000
_cell.angle_alpha   90.00
_cell.angle_beta   90.00
_cell.angle_gamma   90.00
#
_symmetry.space_group_name_H-M   'P 1'
#
loop_
_entity.id
_entity.type
_entity.pdbx_description
1 polymer ?
#
loop_
_entity_poly.entity_id
_entity_poly.type
_entity_poly.pdbx_seq_one_letter_code
_entity_poly.pdbx_strand_id
1 'polypeptide(L)'
;PCVAHDPVLDAVERLAYRVDPLASDMRRAKRRIIGAIMPEFESEFFGQMVTELEGLAEQRGYTLVAASSRESEAREKEILARMHDWRVAGVVLAPVRNEHGPAASFMKANGMTGVLIDRVLS
;
A
#
# COMPACT_ATOMS: atom_id res chain seq x y z
N PRO A 1 -10.42 -6.45 -26.93
CA PRO A 1 -9.97 -5.62 -25.78
C PRO A 1 -9.63 -6.54 -24.59
N CYS A 2 -8.38 -6.96 -24.54
CA CYS A 2 -7.82 -7.77 -23.48
C CYS A 2 -7.67 -6.86 -22.25
N VAL A 3 -8.50 -7.06 -21.24
CA VAL A 3 -8.27 -6.46 -19.92
C VAL A 3 -7.02 -7.14 -19.39
N ALA A 4 -5.89 -6.43 -19.37
CA ALA A 4 -4.71 -6.90 -18.66
C ALA A 4 -5.16 -7.18 -17.22
N HIS A 5 -4.94 -8.40 -16.74
CA HIS A 5 -5.11 -8.71 -15.33
C HIS A 5 -4.13 -7.81 -14.59
N ASP A 6 -4.62 -6.68 -14.07
CA ASP A 6 -3.77 -5.71 -13.42
C ASP A 6 -3.48 -6.21 -12.00
N PRO A 7 -2.23 -6.64 -11.70
CA PRO A 7 -1.87 -7.10 -10.36
C PRO A 7 -2.10 -6.02 -9.29
N VAL A 8 -2.22 -4.75 -9.70
CA VAL A 8 -2.59 -3.63 -8.85
C VAL A 8 -4.03 -3.75 -8.38
N LEU A 9 -4.99 -3.98 -9.27
CA LEU A 9 -6.40 -4.10 -8.92
C LEU A 9 -6.60 -5.25 -7.91
N ASP A 10 -5.94 -6.37 -8.14
CA ASP A 10 -5.90 -7.52 -7.24
C ASP A 10 -5.30 -7.15 -5.86
N ALA A 11 -4.23 -6.36 -5.84
CA ALA A 11 -3.61 -5.91 -4.60
C ALA A 11 -4.54 -4.97 -3.82
N VAL A 12 -5.22 -4.03 -4.49
CA VAL A 12 -6.17 -3.11 -3.86
C VAL A 12 -7.38 -3.87 -3.34
N GLU A 13 -7.95 -4.77 -4.14
CA GLU A 13 -9.10 -5.59 -3.72
C GLU A 13 -8.74 -6.49 -2.54
N ARG A 14 -7.56 -7.11 -2.54
CA ARG A 14 -7.09 -7.95 -1.42
C ARG A 14 -6.81 -7.14 -0.17
N LEU A 15 -6.26 -5.93 -0.31
CA LEU A 15 -6.05 -5.04 0.82
C LEU A 15 -7.40 -4.56 1.38
N ALA A 16 -8.29 -4.07 0.51
CA ALA A 16 -9.64 -3.65 0.89
C ALA A 16 -10.42 -4.79 1.54
N TYR A 17 -10.36 -6.00 0.99
CA TYR A 17 -10.99 -7.21 1.54
C TYR A 17 -10.40 -7.61 2.91
N ARG A 18 -9.07 -7.52 3.08
CA ARG A 18 -8.42 -7.81 4.37
C ARG A 18 -8.66 -6.74 5.42
N VAL A 19 -8.77 -5.48 5.01
CA VAL A 19 -9.17 -4.37 5.89
C VAL A 19 -10.66 -4.50 6.25
N ASP A 20 -11.48 -5.06 5.36
CA ASP A 20 -12.94 -5.14 5.49
C ASP A 20 -13.56 -6.56 5.48
N PRO A 21 -13.30 -7.44 6.46
CA PRO A 21 -14.08 -8.67 6.61
C PRO A 21 -15.27 -8.56 7.59
N LEU A 22 -15.26 -7.63 8.57
CA LEU A 22 -16.24 -7.58 9.70
C LEU A 22 -16.08 -6.32 10.62
N ALA A 23 -15.60 -5.19 10.11
CA ALA A 23 -15.21 -4.05 10.96
C ALA A 23 -16.41 -3.20 11.44
N SER A 24 -16.64 -3.15 12.77
CA SER A 24 -17.65 -2.29 13.41
C SER A 24 -17.32 -0.79 13.31
N ASP A 25 -18.33 0.03 13.01
CA ASP A 25 -18.27 1.49 12.78
C ASP A 25 -17.54 2.30 13.87
N MET A 26 -17.50 1.81 15.12
CA MET A 26 -16.80 2.50 16.22
C MET A 26 -15.26 2.34 16.19
N ARG A 27 -14.73 1.27 15.57
CA ARG A 27 -13.28 1.14 15.30
C ARG A 27 -12.89 1.90 14.01
N ARG A 28 -13.82 2.03 13.06
CA ARG A 28 -13.70 2.70 11.75
C ARG A 28 -13.38 4.20 11.86
N ALA A 29 -13.71 4.85 12.98
CA ALA A 29 -13.43 6.28 13.18
C ALA A 29 -11.94 6.60 13.37
N LYS A 30 -11.09 5.64 13.76
CA LYS A 30 -9.68 5.93 14.11
C LYS A 30 -8.64 5.61 13.04
N ARG A 31 -8.97 4.82 12.01
CA ARG A 31 -7.99 4.38 10.98
C ARG A 31 -8.62 4.45 9.60
N ARG A 32 -8.65 5.64 9.03
CA ARG A 32 -9.15 5.89 7.65
C ARG A 32 -8.01 6.16 6.67
N ILE A 33 -6.77 5.89 7.03
CA ILE A 33 -5.62 6.18 6.18
C ILE A 33 -5.09 4.87 5.58
N ILE A 34 -4.94 4.81 4.26
CA ILE A 34 -4.21 3.76 3.56
C ILE A 34 -2.86 4.35 3.13
N GLY A 35 -1.77 3.65 3.42
CA GLY A 35 -0.44 4.03 2.97
C GLY A 35 -0.12 3.41 1.61
N ALA A 36 0.49 4.17 0.71
CA ALA A 36 1.09 3.67 -0.52
C ALA A 36 2.57 4.05 -0.55
N ILE A 37 3.46 3.07 -0.72
CA ILE A 37 4.90 3.29 -0.82
C ILE A 37 5.37 2.77 -2.17
N MET A 38 5.85 3.68 -3.02
CA MET A 38 6.30 3.39 -4.39
C MET A 38 7.77 3.73 -4.57
N PRO A 39 8.51 3.10 -5.50
CA PRO A 39 9.88 3.49 -5.82
C PRO A 39 9.96 4.96 -6.24
N GLU A 40 9.13 5.36 -7.19
CA GLU A 40 9.09 6.70 -7.77
C GLU A 40 7.69 7.01 -8.30
N PHE A 41 7.35 8.29 -8.44
CA PHE A 41 6.04 8.72 -8.98
C PHE A 41 6.12 9.15 -10.45
N GLU A 42 7.32 9.32 -10.99
CA GLU A 42 7.54 9.72 -12.38
C GLU A 42 7.33 8.56 -13.36
N SER A 43 7.38 7.32 -12.86
CA SER A 43 6.99 6.14 -13.61
C SER A 43 5.50 6.17 -13.91
N GLU A 44 5.15 6.06 -15.19
CA GLU A 44 3.77 5.97 -15.66
C GLU A 44 3.00 4.84 -14.95
N PHE A 45 3.65 3.69 -14.75
CA PHE A 45 3.08 2.54 -14.03
C PHE A 45 2.73 2.89 -12.58
N PHE A 46 3.68 3.46 -11.82
CA PHE A 46 3.43 3.80 -10.40
C PHE A 46 2.45 4.98 -10.26
N GLY A 47 2.48 5.95 -11.17
CA GLY A 47 1.55 7.08 -11.21
C GLY A 47 0.11 6.65 -11.47
N GLN A 48 -0.11 5.78 -12.45
CA GLN A 48 -1.43 5.21 -12.73
C GLN A 48 -1.95 4.42 -11.52
N MET A 49 -1.08 3.59 -10.91
CA MET A 49 -1.45 2.83 -9.72
C MET A 49 -1.86 3.72 -8.54
N VAL A 50 -1.14 4.81 -8.26
CA VAL A 50 -1.52 5.74 -7.19
C VAL A 50 -2.90 6.37 -7.48
N THR A 51 -3.16 6.73 -8.74
CA THR A 51 -4.44 7.30 -9.17
C THR A 51 -5.61 6.32 -8.94
N GLU A 52 -5.41 5.05 -9.32
CA GLU A 52 -6.43 4.02 -9.13
C GLU A 52 -6.66 3.69 -7.65
N LEU A 53 -5.58 3.59 -6.87
CA LEU A 53 -5.63 3.40 -5.42
C LEU A 53 -6.40 4.53 -4.73
N GLU A 54 -6.16 5.78 -5.14
CA GLU A 54 -6.81 6.95 -4.59
C GLU A 54 -8.32 6.87 -4.83
N GLY A 55 -8.75 6.64 -6.08
CA GLY A 55 -10.16 6.51 -6.42
C GLY A 55 -10.86 5.38 -5.64
N LEU A 56 -10.22 4.22 -5.49
CA LEU A 56 -10.78 3.08 -4.74
C LEU A 56 -10.83 3.32 -3.23
N ALA A 57 -9.85 4.05 -2.68
CA ALA A 57 -9.82 4.45 -1.28
C ALA A 57 -10.93 5.46 -0.98
N GLU A 58 -11.09 6.49 -1.82
CA GLU A 58 -12.13 7.52 -1.69
C GLU A 58 -13.54 6.91 -1.72
N GLN A 59 -13.82 6.02 -2.67
CA GLN A 59 -15.11 5.33 -2.77
C GLN A 59 -15.48 4.56 -1.50
N ARG A 60 -14.49 4.13 -0.72
CA ARG A 60 -14.67 3.38 0.53
C ARG A 60 -14.53 4.24 1.79
N GLY A 61 -14.35 5.55 1.63
CA GLY A 61 -14.20 6.52 2.74
C GLY A 61 -12.83 6.50 3.42
N TYR A 62 -11.80 6.04 2.72
CA TYR A 62 -10.40 6.10 3.13
C TYR A 62 -9.68 7.27 2.46
N THR A 63 -8.66 7.79 3.13
CA THR A 63 -7.68 8.74 2.63
C THR A 63 -6.42 7.98 2.24
N LEU A 64 -5.93 8.16 1.01
CA LEU A 64 -4.64 7.63 0.59
C LEU A 64 -3.52 8.58 0.99
N VAL A 65 -2.43 8.04 1.54
CA VAL A 65 -1.17 8.76 1.72
C VAL A 65 -0.07 8.04 0.95
N ALA A 66 0.36 8.66 -0.15
CA ALA A 66 1.42 8.14 -0.99
C ALA A 66 2.79 8.71 -0.61
N ALA A 67 3.81 7.86 -0.58
CA ALA A 67 5.20 8.23 -0.36
C ALA A 67 6.12 7.48 -1.32
N SER A 68 7.20 8.13 -1.75
CA SER A 68 8.21 7.50 -2.60
C SER A 68 9.42 7.06 -1.77
N SER A 69 9.89 5.82 -1.95
CA SER A 69 11.12 5.31 -1.36
C SER A 69 12.38 5.81 -2.08
N ARG A 70 12.26 6.27 -3.34
CA ARG A 70 13.38 6.62 -4.24
C ARG A 70 14.44 5.52 -4.27
N GLU A 71 13.97 4.28 -4.39
CA GLU A 71 14.81 3.07 -4.39
C GLU A 71 15.73 2.90 -3.16
N SER A 72 15.44 3.59 -2.06
CA SER A 72 16.23 3.52 -0.82
C SER A 72 15.52 2.68 0.23
N GLU A 73 16.13 1.56 0.61
CA GLU A 73 15.65 0.69 1.69
C GLU A 73 15.58 1.42 3.04
N ALA A 74 16.54 2.30 3.31
CA ALA A 74 16.57 3.09 4.54
C ALA A 74 15.35 4.01 4.62
N ARG A 75 15.03 4.68 3.51
CA ARG A 75 13.88 5.57 3.40
C ARG A 75 12.56 4.82 3.42
N GLU A 76 12.48 3.69 2.75
CA GLU A 76 11.32 2.77 2.81
C GLU A 76 11.00 2.40 4.25
N LYS A 77 12.00 2.01 5.04
CA LYS A 77 11.84 1.67 6.45
C LYS A 77 11.37 2.86 7.30
N GLU A 78 11.91 4.05 7.04
CA GLU A 78 11.48 5.29 7.72
C GLU A 78 10.03 5.65 7.39
N ILE A 79 9.61 5.50 6.14
CA ILE A 79 8.23 5.72 5.71
C ILE A 79 7.30 4.71 6.38
N LEU A 80 7.67 3.43 6.41
CA LEU A 80 6.89 2.39 7.09
C LEU A 80 6.73 2.67 8.59
N ALA A 81 7.80 3.12 9.26
CA ALA A 81 7.72 3.52 10.66
C ALA A 81 6.72 4.66 10.86
N ARG A 82 6.76 5.70 10.02
CA ARG A 82 5.77 6.81 10.08
C ARG A 82 4.34 6.33 9.83
N MET A 83 4.14 5.46 8.85
CA MET A 83 2.81 4.89 8.56
C MET A 83 2.30 4.02 9.73
N HIS A 84 3.20 3.29 10.40
CA HIS A 84 2.87 2.58 11.63
C HIS A 84 2.43 3.54 12.74
N ASP A 85 3.17 4.62 12.97
CA ASP A 85 2.85 5.64 13.98
C ASP A 85 1.52 6.34 13.70
N TRP A 86 1.21 6.60 12.42
CA TRP A 86 -0.08 7.12 11.97
C TRP A 86 -1.22 6.11 12.06
N ARG A 87 -0.94 4.86 12.44
CA ARG A 87 -1.92 3.78 12.56
C ARG A 87 -2.75 3.60 11.28
N VAL A 88 -2.08 3.59 10.13
CA VAL A 88 -2.73 3.29 8.85
C VAL A 88 -3.51 1.97 8.93
N ALA A 89 -4.63 1.91 8.21
CA ALA A 89 -5.45 0.70 8.12
C ALA A 89 -4.73 -0.42 7.35
N GLY A 90 -3.87 -0.04 6.40
CA GLY A 90 -2.97 -0.94 5.71
C GLY A 90 -1.99 -0.20 4.82
N VAL A 91 -1.02 -0.93 4.27
CA VAL A 91 0.01 -0.39 3.37
C VAL A 91 0.07 -1.20 2.07
N VAL A 92 0.00 -0.51 0.95
CA VAL A 92 0.45 -1.02 -0.35
C VAL A 92 1.91 -0.64 -0.53
N LEU A 93 2.78 -1.61 -0.76
CA LEU A 93 4.21 -1.38 -0.89
C LEU A 93 4.71 -2.05 -2.16
N ALA A 94 5.31 -1.28 -3.06
CA ALA A 94 6.18 -1.80 -4.11
C ALA A 94 7.62 -1.79 -3.58
N PRO A 95 8.13 -2.93 -3.09
CA PRO A 95 9.29 -2.95 -2.23
C PRO A 95 10.58 -2.79 -3.03
N VAL A 96 11.57 -2.11 -2.44
CA VAL A 96 12.90 -1.96 -3.02
C VAL A 96 13.61 -3.32 -3.11
N ARG A 97 13.40 -4.20 -2.13
CA ARG A 97 13.80 -5.61 -2.21
C ARG A 97 12.59 -6.51 -2.37
N ASN A 98 12.79 -7.76 -2.76
CA ASN A 98 11.72 -8.76 -2.80
C ASN A 98 11.02 -8.94 -1.43
N GLU A 99 10.02 -9.81 -1.39
CA GLU A 99 9.20 -10.10 -0.20
C GLU A 99 9.95 -10.59 1.06
N HIS A 100 11.24 -10.86 0.96
CA HIS A 100 12.12 -11.21 2.09
C HIS A 100 12.91 -10.00 2.61
N GLY A 101 12.64 -8.80 2.08
CA GLY A 101 13.33 -7.58 2.43
C GLY A 101 13.02 -7.04 3.83
N PRO A 102 13.79 -6.02 4.28
CA PRO A 102 13.62 -5.39 5.59
C PRO A 102 12.21 -4.83 5.83
N ALA A 103 11.56 -4.30 4.78
CA ALA A 103 10.20 -3.78 4.87
C ALA A 103 9.14 -4.85 5.16
N ALA A 104 9.18 -5.96 4.43
CA ALA A 104 8.26 -7.07 4.67
C ALA A 104 8.43 -7.64 6.09
N SER A 105 9.68 -7.73 6.55
CA SER A 105 10.00 -8.12 7.92
C SER A 105 9.45 -7.12 8.95
N PHE A 106 9.58 -5.82 8.69
CA PHE A 106 9.04 -4.76 9.55
C PHE A 106 7.51 -4.82 9.64
N MET A 107 6.82 -4.99 8.51
CA MET A 107 5.36 -5.09 8.48
C MET A 107 4.86 -6.31 9.26
N LYS A 108 5.52 -7.48 9.10
CA LYS A 108 5.21 -8.69 9.86
C LYS A 108 5.45 -8.49 11.36
N ALA A 109 6.59 -7.93 11.74
CA ALA A 109 6.95 -7.72 13.15
C ALA A 109 6.00 -6.76 13.88
N ASN A 110 5.46 -5.77 13.17
CA ASN A 110 4.59 -4.74 13.74
C ASN A 110 3.09 -5.03 13.51
N GLY A 111 2.73 -6.21 13.01
CA GLY A 111 1.33 -6.59 12.77
C GLY A 111 0.61 -5.68 11.77
N MET A 112 1.36 -5.10 10.82
CA MET A 112 0.80 -4.24 9.79
C MET A 112 0.16 -5.08 8.70
N THR A 113 -1.08 -4.76 8.35
CA THR A 113 -1.73 -5.32 7.18
C THR A 113 -1.19 -4.63 5.93
N GLY A 114 -0.80 -5.39 4.92
CA GLY A 114 -0.41 -4.80 3.66
C GLY A 114 -0.25 -5.78 2.53
N VAL A 115 -0.09 -5.24 1.34
CA VAL A 115 0.14 -5.99 0.10
C VAL A 115 1.46 -5.54 -0.50
N LEU A 116 2.27 -6.51 -0.91
CA LEU A 116 3.50 -6.28 -1.65
C LEU A 116 3.21 -6.41 -3.14
N ILE A 117 3.58 -5.39 -3.91
CA ILE A 117 3.45 -5.39 -5.36
C ILE A 117 4.82 -5.75 -5.92
N ASP A 118 4.89 -6.90 -6.59
CA ASP A 118 6.13 -7.32 -7.22
C ASP A 118 6.47 -6.39 -8.37
N ARG A 119 7.75 -6.03 -8.49
CA ARG A 119 8.23 -5.24 -9.62
C ARG A 119 8.26 -6.18 -10.82
N VAL A 120 7.21 -6.16 -11.64
CA VAL A 120 7.29 -6.74 -12.98
C VAL A 120 8.20 -5.83 -13.80
N LEU A 121 9.51 -6.10 -13.73
CA LEU A 121 10.47 -5.57 -14.69
C LEU A 121 10.10 -6.19 -16.04
N SER A 122 9.56 -5.37 -16.93
CA SER A 122 9.41 -5.73 -18.35
C SER A 122 10.77 -5.71 -19.04
#